data_AF-A0AAX2A6T9-F1
#
_entry.id   AF-A0AAX2A6T9-F1
#
_cell.length_a   1.000
_cell.length_b   1.000
_cell.length_c   1.000
_cell.angle_alpha   90.00
_cell.angle_beta   90.00
_cell.angle_gamma   90.00
#
_symmetry.space_group_name_H-M   'P 1'
#
loop_
_entity.id
_entity.type
_entity.pdbx_description
1 polymer ?
#
loop_
_entity_poly.entity_id
_entity_poly.type
_entity_poly.pdbx_seq_one_letter_code
_entity_poly.pdbx_strand_id
1 'polypeptide(L)'
;MQTLIFLLLTFLIVVFSILLYYKNKHSRVDKLNKGICPACGDKAKTFYDEKTKTTFKVEIITTRVLKNHGCSGVIDIEYSCKTCGLKEVYSQSSLSNCSM
;
A
#
# COMPACT_ATOMS: atom_id res chain seq x y z
N MET A 1 5.27 41.43 -15.14
CA MET A 1 6.04 40.21 -15.52
C MET A 1 6.55 39.47 -14.29
N GLN A 2 7.32 40.10 -13.41
CA GLN A 2 7.90 39.43 -12.23
C GLN A 2 6.87 38.90 -11.22
N THR A 3 5.80 39.64 -10.95
CA THR A 3 4.72 39.21 -10.04
C THR A 3 3.92 38.03 -10.58
N LEU A 4 3.63 38.01 -11.88
CA LEU A 4 2.93 36.89 -12.53
C LEU A 4 3.76 35.60 -12.52
N ILE A 5 5.08 35.72 -12.76
CA ILE A 5 6.02 34.59 -12.68
C ILE A 5 6.09 34.04 -11.26
N PHE A 6 6.12 34.92 -10.25
CA PHE A 6 6.15 34.51 -8.84
C PHE A 6 4.88 33.77 -8.43
N LEU A 7 3.71 34.27 -8.85
CA LEU A 7 2.41 33.64 -8.60
C LEU A 7 2.36 32.24 -9.22
N LEU A 8 2.80 32.08 -10.46
CA LEU A 8 2.83 30.80 -11.15
C LEU A 8 3.77 29.80 -10.45
N LEU A 9 4.96 30.22 -10.04
CA LEU A 9 5.89 29.36 -9.30
C LEU A 9 5.32 28.92 -7.95
N THR A 10 4.73 29.83 -7.18
CA THR A 10 4.10 29.47 -5.90
C THR A 10 2.95 28.48 -6.08
N PHE A 11 2.13 28.66 -7.12
CA PHE A 11 1.05 27.72 -7.43
C PHE A 11 1.58 26.31 -7.74
N LEU A 12 2.62 26.20 -8.56
CA LEU A 12 3.25 24.92 -8.89
C LEU A 12 3.83 24.22 -7.65
N ILE A 13 4.48 24.97 -6.76
CA ILE A 13 5.05 24.43 -5.51
C ILE A 13 3.95 23.88 -4.59
N VAL A 14 2.83 24.59 -4.45
CA VAL A 14 1.70 24.15 -3.63
C VAL A 14 1.10 22.86 -4.19
N VAL A 15 0.84 22.80 -5.50
CA VAL A 15 0.33 21.59 -6.16
C VAL A 15 1.29 20.41 -5.96
N PHE A 16 2.59 20.63 -6.16
CA PHE A 16 3.60 19.58 -5.98
C PHE A 16 3.68 19.08 -4.53
N SER A 17 3.56 19.99 -3.57
CA SER A 17 3.55 19.65 -2.14
C SER A 17 2.35 18.79 -1.76
N ILE A 18 1.16 19.10 -2.30
CA ILE A 18 -0.06 18.29 -2.10
C ILE A 18 0.13 16.88 -2.68
N LEU A 19 0.62 16.77 -3.92
CA LEU A 19 0.88 15.48 -4.55
C LEU A 19 1.90 14.64 -3.79
N LEU A 20 2.97 15.27 -3.29
CA LEU A 20 3.96 14.59 -2.45
C LEU A 20 3.37 14.09 -1.13
N TYR A 21 2.52 14.89 -0.50
CA TYR A 21 1.83 14.49 0.73
C TYR A 21 0.96 13.24 0.51
N TYR A 22 0.15 13.23 -0.56
CA TYR A 22 -0.65 12.05 -0.92
C TYR A 22 0.24 10.83 -1.18
N LYS A 23 1.31 10.98 -1.96
CA LYS A 23 2.23 9.88 -2.28
C LYS A 23 2.88 9.30 -1.02
N ASN A 24 3.35 10.14 -0.11
CA ASN A 24 4.01 9.69 1.12
C ASN A 24 3.03 8.97 2.06
N LYS A 25 1.79 9.45 2.16
CA LYS A 25 0.75 8.82 3.00
C LYS A 25 0.41 7.40 2.53
N HIS A 26 0.35 7.17 1.22
CA HIS A 26 0.03 5.85 0.66
C HIS A 26 1.25 4.94 0.48
N SER A 27 2.47 5.46 0.53
CA SER A 27 3.70 4.69 0.27
C SER A 27 3.88 3.47 1.17
N ARG A 28 3.48 3.54 2.45
CA ARG A 28 3.56 2.39 3.37
C ARG A 28 2.57 1.28 3.01
N VAL A 29 1.33 1.66 2.76
CA VAL A 29 0.27 0.73 2.35
C VAL A 29 0.62 0.08 1.01
N ASP A 30 1.19 0.84 0.07
CA ASP A 30 1.67 0.31 -1.20
C ASP A 30 2.78 -0.73 -1.04
N LYS A 31 3.73 -0.51 -0.11
CA LYS A 31 4.77 -1.49 0.21
C LYS A 31 4.15 -2.77 0.76
N LEU A 32 3.21 -2.64 1.69
CA LEU A 32 2.49 -3.78 2.28
C LEU A 32 1.65 -4.54 1.24
N ASN A 33 0.96 -3.82 0.35
CA ASN A 33 0.22 -4.39 -0.78
C ASN A 33 1.13 -5.10 -1.80
N LYS A 34 2.37 -4.65 -1.94
CA LYS A 34 3.42 -5.34 -2.73
C LYS A 34 4.05 -6.52 -1.99
N GLY A 35 3.63 -6.83 -0.76
CA GLY A 35 4.18 -7.90 0.07
C GLY A 35 5.57 -7.59 0.62
N ILE A 36 5.92 -6.30 0.75
CA ILE A 36 7.19 -5.82 1.28
C ILE A 36 6.96 -5.22 2.66
N CYS A 37 7.71 -5.68 3.66
CA CYS A 37 7.63 -5.11 5.00
C CYS A 37 8.30 -3.73 5.06
N PRO A 38 7.60 -2.65 5.46
CA PRO A 38 8.19 -1.31 5.55
C PRO A 38 9.17 -1.17 6.73
N ALA A 39 9.12 -2.06 7.73
CA ALA A 39 9.98 -2.03 8.90
C ALA A 39 11.31 -2.78 8.71
N CYS A 40 11.26 -4.01 8.16
CA CYS A 40 12.47 -4.84 7.98
C CYS A 40 12.90 -5.02 6.52
N GLY A 41 12.13 -4.53 5.53
CA GLY A 41 12.49 -4.59 4.11
C GLY A 41 12.32 -5.97 3.46
N ASP A 42 11.92 -6.99 4.22
CA ASP A 42 11.73 -8.35 3.70
C ASP A 42 10.58 -8.42 2.69
N LYS A 43 10.78 -9.28 1.68
CA LYS A 43 9.85 -9.52 0.56
C LYS A 43 9.64 -11.00 0.32
N ALA A 44 8.51 -11.36 -0.29
CA ALA A 44 8.20 -12.74 -0.64
C ALA A 44 9.38 -13.42 -1.36
N LYS A 45 9.76 -14.61 -0.87
CA LYS A 45 10.88 -15.38 -1.43
C LYS A 45 10.31 -16.45 -2.35
N THR A 46 10.85 -16.54 -3.56
CA THR A 46 10.51 -17.57 -4.54
C THR A 46 11.66 -18.55 -4.64
N PHE A 47 11.37 -19.83 -4.47
CA PHE A 47 12.32 -20.92 -4.60
C PHE A 47 11.89 -21.78 -5.77
N TYR A 48 12.78 -22.07 -6.70
CA TYR A 48 12.53 -23.02 -7.78
C TYR A 48 13.23 -24.33 -7.44
N ASP A 49 12.47 -25.42 -7.42
CA ASP A 49 13.02 -26.76 -7.24
C ASP A 49 13.11 -27.45 -8.61
N GLU A 50 14.34 -27.71 -9.07
CA GLU A 50 14.60 -28.37 -10.35
C GLU A 50 14.13 -29.84 -10.36
N LYS A 51 14.09 -30.49 -9.20
CA LYS A 51 13.79 -31.92 -9.09
C LYS A 51 12.29 -32.20 -9.22
N THR A 52 11.47 -31.32 -8.64
CA THR A 52 10.00 -31.41 -8.73
C THR A 52 9.42 -30.50 -9.81
N LYS A 53 10.25 -29.65 -10.44
CA LYS A 53 9.83 -28.62 -11.41
C LYS A 53 8.75 -27.69 -10.85
N THR A 54 8.79 -27.41 -9.55
CA THR A 54 7.79 -26.57 -8.86
C THR A 54 8.43 -25.30 -8.30
N THR A 55 7.71 -24.18 -8.42
CA THR A 55 8.09 -22.92 -7.78
C THR A 55 7.32 -22.74 -6.48
N PHE A 56 8.04 -22.58 -5.36
CA PHE A 56 7.47 -22.27 -4.06
C PHE A 56 7.57 -20.77 -3.78
N LYS A 57 6.46 -20.11 -3.49
CA LYS A 57 6.42 -18.72 -3.05
C LYS A 57 6.11 -18.69 -1.56
N VAL A 58 7.06 -18.22 -0.75
CA VAL A 58 6.86 -18.00 0.68
C VAL A 58 6.51 -16.54 0.91
N GLU A 59 5.24 -16.29 1.25
CA GLU A 59 4.76 -14.95 1.57
C GLU A 59 5.10 -14.58 3.02
N ILE A 60 5.75 -13.43 3.15
CA ILE A 60 6.22 -12.88 4.43
C ILE A 60 5.15 -12.00 5.09
N ILE A 61 4.35 -11.29 4.28
CA ILE A 61 3.22 -10.50 4.75
C ILE A 61 1.96 -11.36 4.67
N THR A 62 1.23 -11.46 5.78
CA THR A 62 -0.11 -12.03 5.83
C THR A 62 -1.13 -10.91 5.87
N THR A 63 -2.12 -10.98 5.00
CA THR A 63 -3.25 -10.05 4.96
C THR A 63 -4.50 -10.72 5.53
N ARG A 64 -5.22 -10.01 6.38
CA ARG A 64 -6.49 -10.47 6.94
C ARG A 64 -7.50 -9.33 6.92
N VAL A 65 -8.72 -9.60 6.46
CA VAL A 65 -9.82 -8.65 6.59
C VAL A 65 -10.35 -8.69 8.03
N LEU A 66 -10.26 -7.58 8.75
CA LEU A 66 -10.75 -7.43 10.12
C LEU A 66 -12.24 -7.09 10.14
N LYS A 67 -12.62 -6.09 9.35
CA LYS A 67 -14.00 -5.62 9.23
C LYS A 67 -14.32 -5.28 7.79
N ASN A 68 -15.53 -5.64 7.37
CA ASN A 68 -16.09 -5.24 6.09
C ASN A 68 -17.28 -4.33 6.37
N HIS A 69 -17.21 -3.06 5.93
CA HIS A 69 -18.26 -2.06 6.15
C HIS A 69 -19.37 -2.12 5.10
N GLY A 70 -19.47 -3.24 4.37
CA GLY A 70 -20.54 -3.52 3.42
C GLY A 70 -20.57 -2.54 2.25
N CYS A 71 -21.74 -1.98 1.95
CA CYS A 71 -21.93 -1.04 0.84
C CYS A 71 -21.25 0.32 1.01
N SER A 72 -20.64 0.59 2.17
CA SER A 72 -19.74 1.74 2.31
C SER A 72 -18.48 1.58 1.46
N GLY A 73 -18.20 0.37 0.95
CA GLY A 73 -17.03 0.09 0.12
C GLY A 73 -15.70 0.20 0.85
N VAL A 74 -15.71 0.24 2.18
CA VAL A 74 -14.50 0.30 3.00
C VAL A 74 -14.29 -1.06 3.66
N ILE A 75 -13.08 -1.60 3.54
CA ILE A 75 -12.63 -2.80 4.24
C ILE A 75 -11.42 -2.46 5.10
N ASP A 76 -11.42 -2.90 6.34
CA ASP A 76 -10.27 -2.80 7.23
C ASP A 76 -9.41 -4.04 7.06
N ILE A 77 -8.19 -3.84 6.55
CA ILE A 77 -7.23 -4.92 6.30
C ILE A 77 -6.11 -4.82 7.33
N GLU A 78 -5.89 -5.90 8.06
CA GLU A 78 -4.71 -6.11 8.90
C GLU A 78 -3.59 -6.73 8.06
N TYR A 79 -2.42 -6.10 8.12
CA TYR A 79 -1.17 -6.60 7.58
C TYR A 79 -0.29 -7.03 8.73
N SER A 80 0.18 -8.28 8.68
CA SER A 80 1.12 -8.82 9.67
C SER A 80 2.37 -9.35 8.98
N CYS A 81 3.55 -8.98 9.47
CA CYS A 81 4.83 -9.47 8.96
C CYS A 81 5.32 -10.66 9.79
N LYS A 82 5.56 -11.80 9.14
CA LYS A 82 6.07 -13.02 9.79
C LYS A 82 7.52 -12.90 10.29
N THR A 83 8.35 -12.07 9.68
CA THR A 83 9.77 -11.96 10.08
C THR A 83 9.97 -11.08 11.32
N CYS A 84 9.32 -9.92 11.38
CA CYS A 84 9.56 -8.93 12.45
C CYS A 84 8.37 -8.74 13.40
N GLY A 85 7.23 -9.40 13.15
CA GLY A 85 6.03 -9.27 13.97
C GLY A 85 5.26 -7.95 13.82
N LEU A 86 5.61 -7.11 12.84
CA LEU A 86 4.90 -5.87 12.54
C LEU A 86 3.42 -6.16 12.27
N LYS A 87 2.52 -5.42 12.93
CA LYS A 87 1.07 -5.46 12.69
C LYS A 87 0.53 -4.06 12.44
N GLU A 88 -0.14 -3.86 11.32
CA GLU A 88 -0.73 -2.57 10.94
C GLU A 88 -2.12 -2.79 10.33
N VAL A 89 -3.05 -1.88 10.61
CA VAL A 89 -4.42 -1.94 10.07
C VAL A 89 -4.65 -0.73 9.18
N TYR A 90 -5.15 -0.97 7.98
CA TYR A 90 -5.49 0.08 7.02
C TYR A 90 -6.90 -0.12 6.48
N SER A 91 -7.70 0.93 6.57
CA SER A 91 -8.97 1.04 5.86
C SER A 91 -8.71 1.33 4.39
N GLN A 92 -9.15 0.44 3.52
CA GLN A 92 -9.02 0.56 2.07
C GLN A 92 -10.38 0.51 1.41
N SER A 93 -10.55 1.33 0.38
CA SER A 93 -11.75 1.27 -0.46
C SER A 93 -11.68 0.02 -1.34
N SER A 94 -12.55 -0.96 -1.10
CA SER A 94 -12.87 -2.00 -2.06
C SER A 94 -13.91 -1.47 -3.04
N LEU A 95 -13.84 -1.83 -4.33
CA LEU A 95 -14.98 -1.63 -5.23
C LEU A 95 -16.20 -2.34 -4.63
N SER A 96 -17.10 -1.58 -4.01
CA SER A 96 -18.39 -2.09 -3.57
C SER A 96 -19.23 -2.33 -4.82
N ASN A 97 -19.30 -3.59 -5.26
CA ASN A 97 -20.37 -4.04 -6.15
C ASN A 97 -21.69 -4.13 -5.37
N CYS A 98 -22.17 -3.00 -4.87
CA CYS A 98 -23.55 -2.91 -4.42
C CYS A 98 -24.39 -2.59 -5.65
N SER A 99 -24.83 -3.65 -6.33
CA SER A 99 -25.98 -3.58 -7.21
C SER A 99 -27.17 -3.10 -6.37
N MET A 100 -27.75 -1.96 -6.72
CA MET A 100 -29.11 -1.62 -6.31
C MET A 100 -30.11 -2.64 -6.87
#